data_AF-A0A0G4L040-F1
#
_entry.id   AF-A0A0G4L040-F1
#
_cell.length_a   1.000
_cell.length_b   1.000
_cell.length_c   1.000
_cell.angle_alpha   90.00
_cell.angle_beta   90.00
_cell.angle_gamma   90.00
#
_symmetry.space_group_name_H-M   'P 1'
#
loop_
_entity.id
_entity.type
_entity.pdbx_description
1 polymer ?
#
loop_
_entity_poly.entity_id
_entity_poly.type
_entity_poly.pdbx_seq_one_letter_code
_entity_poly.pdbx_strand_id
1 'polypeptide(L)'
;MWYPTSPPAHPHSFYLVPGFNPAQPSCVGLVEKLTTVLQHIPAGPAGFDRSLVWIYLVGGSVSLPDSSFRCFFEDRVAELGDLAVMGSFGRVASLLREVWHQTATIKQSPCLSAAGSPGSNAAVAAPEVVPYIHWRDVMQMKGWDFLLI
;
A
#
# COMPACT_ATOMS: atom_id res chain seq x y z
N MET A 1 21.59 40.25 -21.09
CA MET A 1 20.71 40.15 -19.91
C MET A 1 20.12 38.74 -19.93
N TRP A 2 20.74 37.83 -19.19
CA TRP A 2 20.40 36.40 -19.23
C TRP A 2 19.43 36.11 -18.08
N TYR A 3 18.20 35.71 -18.40
CA TYR A 3 17.29 35.12 -17.41
C TYR A 3 17.70 33.65 -17.23
N PRO A 4 17.92 33.14 -16.00
CA PRO A 4 18.01 31.71 -15.79
C PRO A 4 16.61 31.11 -15.92
N THR A 5 16.46 30.16 -16.84
CA THR A 5 15.31 29.26 -16.89
C THR A 5 15.31 28.40 -15.63
N SER A 6 14.36 28.64 -14.72
CA SER A 6 14.06 27.68 -13.65
C SER A 6 13.68 26.34 -14.26
N PRO A 7 14.20 25.20 -13.74
CA PRO A 7 13.74 23.88 -14.18
C PRO A 7 12.28 23.66 -13.75
N PRO A 8 11.51 22.83 -14.47
CA PRO A 8 10.15 22.50 -14.08
C PRO A 8 10.17 21.78 -12.73
N ALA A 9 9.45 22.34 -11.76
CA ALA A 9 9.22 21.68 -10.49
C ALA A 9 8.49 20.36 -10.76
N HIS A 10 9.15 19.24 -10.49
CA HIS A 10 8.51 17.94 -10.44
C HIS A 10 7.42 17.96 -9.36
N PRO A 11 6.13 17.82 -9.71
CA PRO A 11 5.06 17.76 -8.72
C PRO A 11 4.98 16.31 -8.20
N HIS A 12 5.97 15.90 -7.41
CA HIS A 12 5.94 14.60 -6.73
C HIS A 12 5.82 14.88 -5.23
N SER A 13 4.78 14.35 -4.58
CA SER A 13 4.49 14.44 -3.12
C SER A 13 3.50 15.52 -2.69
N PHE A 14 2.24 15.43 -3.12
CA PHE A 14 1.15 16.25 -2.52
C PHE A 14 0.29 15.51 -1.48
N TYR A 15 0.58 14.24 -1.14
CA TYR A 15 -0.38 13.43 -0.37
C TYR A 15 0.19 12.65 0.81
N LEU A 16 1.50 12.68 1.07
CA LEU A 16 2.02 12.09 2.30
C LEU A 16 1.93 13.14 3.41
N VAL A 17 1.04 12.90 4.37
CA VAL A 17 1.10 13.59 5.65
C VAL A 17 2.51 13.35 6.21
N PRO A 18 3.30 14.41 6.50
CA PRO A 18 4.63 14.24 7.08
C PRO A 18 4.54 13.35 8.33
N GLY A 19 5.30 12.26 8.36
CA GLY A 19 5.31 11.31 9.47
C GLY A 19 4.32 10.13 9.35
N PHE A 20 3.55 10.01 8.26
CA PHE A 20 2.78 8.79 8.02
C PHE A 20 3.72 7.58 7.88
N ASN A 21 3.49 6.56 8.69
CA ASN A 21 4.22 5.29 8.64
C ASN A 21 3.21 4.15 8.79
N PRO A 22 3.03 3.25 7.82
CA PRO A 22 2.10 2.11 7.95
C PRO A 22 2.47 1.16 9.09
N ALA A 23 3.74 1.14 9.52
CA ALA A 23 4.19 0.35 10.67
C ALA A 23 3.90 0.98 12.03
N GLN A 24 3.31 2.19 12.08
CA GLN A 24 2.91 2.77 13.36
C GLN A 24 1.81 1.91 14.02
N PRO A 25 1.85 1.68 15.34
CA PRO A 25 0.93 0.76 16.02
C PRO A 25 -0.55 1.08 15.82
N SER A 26 -0.90 2.36 15.68
CA SER A 26 -2.27 2.79 15.39
C SER A 26 -2.75 2.34 14.01
N CYS A 27 -1.92 2.42 12.98
CA CYS A 27 -2.26 1.92 11.64
C CYS A 27 -2.43 0.40 11.64
N VAL A 28 -1.46 -0.32 12.22
CA VAL A 28 -1.54 -1.78 12.33
C VAL A 28 -2.81 -2.20 13.06
N GLY A 29 -3.10 -1.60 14.21
CA GLY A 29 -4.31 -1.91 14.97
C GLY A 29 -5.62 -1.58 14.24
N LEU A 30 -5.64 -0.55 13.38
CA LEU A 30 -6.80 -0.24 12.55
C LEU A 30 -7.00 -1.25 11.41
N VAL A 31 -5.92 -1.67 10.75
CA VAL A 31 -5.96 -2.70 9.70
C VAL A 31 -6.41 -4.04 10.27
N GLU A 32 -5.94 -4.43 11.46
CA GLU A 32 -6.38 -5.65 12.13
C GLU A 32 -7.88 -5.60 12.47
N LYS A 33 -8.37 -4.50 13.08
CA LYS A 33 -9.80 -4.34 13.36
C LYS A 33 -10.66 -4.36 12.10
N LEU A 34 -10.19 -3.71 11.03
CA LEU A 34 -10.87 -3.75 9.73
C LEU A 34 -10.97 -5.19 9.22
N THR A 35 -9.87 -5.96 9.30
CA THR A 35 -9.84 -7.38 8.91
C THR A 35 -10.86 -8.18 9.71
N THR A 36 -10.93 -8.00 11.03
CA THR A 36 -11.94 -8.65 11.88
C THR A 36 -13.36 -8.32 11.44
N VAL A 37 -13.67 -7.06 11.09
CA VAL A 37 -15.01 -6.71 10.61
C VAL A 37 -15.31 -7.37 9.26
N LEU A 38 -14.37 -7.34 8.32
CA LEU A 38 -14.53 -7.92 6.99
C LEU A 38 -14.74 -9.44 7.02
N GLN A 39 -14.18 -10.16 7.99
CA GLN A 39 -14.40 -11.60 8.18
C GLN A 39 -15.87 -11.99 8.42
N HIS A 40 -16.71 -11.04 8.87
CA HIS A 40 -18.14 -11.29 9.09
C HIS A 40 -18.99 -11.07 7.84
N ILE A 41 -18.39 -10.58 6.74
CA ILE A 41 -19.12 -10.27 5.51
C ILE A 41 -19.05 -11.48 4.57
N PRO A 42 -20.19 -11.95 4.02
CA PRO A 42 -20.21 -13.06 3.07
C PRO A 42 -19.27 -12.88 1.87
N ALA A 43 -18.57 -13.95 1.52
CA ALA A 43 -17.57 -14.03 0.48
C ALA A 43 -18.09 -14.64 -0.83
N GLY A 44 -17.24 -14.61 -1.85
CA GLY A 44 -17.39 -15.43 -3.04
C GLY A 44 -18.35 -14.84 -4.07
N PRO A 45 -18.76 -15.63 -5.08
CA PRO A 45 -19.54 -15.15 -6.22
C PRO A 45 -20.87 -14.45 -5.86
N ALA A 46 -21.51 -14.89 -4.78
CA ALA A 46 -22.75 -14.35 -4.25
C ALA A 46 -22.54 -13.43 -3.03
N GLY A 47 -21.28 -13.16 -2.66
CA GLY A 47 -20.90 -12.31 -1.56
C GLY A 47 -20.84 -10.83 -1.91
N PHE A 48 -20.24 -10.04 -1.02
CA PHE A 48 -20.20 -8.58 -1.13
C PHE A 48 -18.86 -8.00 -1.56
N ASP A 49 -17.86 -8.84 -1.88
CA ASP A 49 -16.49 -8.39 -2.19
C ASP A 49 -16.43 -7.28 -3.26
N ARG A 50 -17.26 -7.38 -4.29
CA ARG A 50 -17.30 -6.39 -5.38
C ARG A 50 -17.87 -5.04 -4.96
N SER A 51 -18.63 -4.99 -3.87
CA SER A 51 -19.12 -3.75 -3.26
C SER A 51 -18.13 -3.17 -2.25
N LEU A 52 -17.12 -3.94 -1.84
CA LEU A 52 -16.12 -3.56 -0.84
C LEU A 52 -14.78 -3.13 -1.44
N VAL A 53 -14.70 -2.98 -2.76
CA VAL A 53 -13.48 -2.66 -3.52
C VAL A 53 -12.68 -1.51 -2.91
N TRP A 54 -13.34 -0.41 -2.55
CA TRP A 54 -12.69 0.75 -1.93
C TRP A 54 -12.17 0.47 -0.53
N ILE A 55 -12.87 -0.37 0.24
CA ILE A 55 -12.46 -0.78 1.58
C ILE A 55 -11.20 -1.63 1.49
N TYR A 56 -11.15 -2.56 0.51
CA TYR A 56 -9.96 -3.34 0.24
C TYR A 56 -8.77 -2.48 -0.18
N LEU A 57 -9.00 -1.51 -1.06
CA LEU A 57 -7.94 -0.60 -1.50
C LEU A 57 -7.35 0.18 -0.32
N VAL A 58 -8.19 0.79 0.52
CA VAL A 58 -7.73 1.60 1.65
C VAL A 58 -6.97 0.75 2.66
N GLY A 59 -7.54 -0.37 3.11
CA GLY A 59 -6.88 -1.25 4.08
C GLY A 59 -5.63 -1.93 3.50
N GLY A 60 -5.71 -2.41 2.27
CA GLY A 60 -4.63 -3.14 1.61
C GLY A 60 -3.46 -2.27 1.22
N SER A 61 -3.69 -1.00 0.87
CA SER A 61 -2.59 -0.10 0.48
C SER A 61 -1.62 0.19 1.63
N VAL A 62 -2.09 0.10 2.88
CA VAL A 62 -1.30 0.35 4.09
C VAL A 62 -0.97 -0.92 4.88
N SER A 63 -1.37 -2.09 4.38
CA SER A 63 -1.14 -3.37 5.06
C SER A 63 0.32 -3.81 4.94
N LEU A 64 0.88 -4.40 6.01
CA LEU A 64 2.26 -4.90 6.04
C LEU A 64 2.35 -6.35 5.51
N PRO A 65 3.55 -6.82 5.08
CA PRO A 65 3.73 -8.17 4.53
C PRO A 65 3.16 -9.30 5.38
N ASP A 66 3.25 -9.22 6.70
CA ASP A 66 2.78 -10.26 7.63
C ASP A 66 1.44 -9.93 8.30
N SER A 67 0.71 -8.94 7.78
CA SER A 67 -0.61 -8.57 8.32
C SER A 67 -1.66 -9.61 7.97
N SER A 68 -2.61 -9.82 8.90
CA SER A 68 -3.75 -10.73 8.67
C SER A 68 -4.58 -10.31 7.45
N PHE A 69 -4.63 -9.00 7.18
CA PHE A 69 -5.32 -8.43 6.03
C PHE A 69 -4.83 -8.99 4.69
N ARG A 70 -3.51 -9.14 4.48
CA ARG A 70 -2.99 -9.60 3.18
C ARG A 70 -3.37 -11.05 2.91
N CYS A 71 -3.24 -11.91 3.92
CA CYS A 71 -3.68 -13.30 3.85
C CYS A 71 -5.19 -13.38 3.58
N PHE A 72 -5.98 -12.67 4.40
CA PHE A 72 -7.43 -12.57 4.24
C PHE A 72 -7.83 -12.10 2.84
N PHE A 73 -7.21 -11.06 2.30
CA PHE A 73 -7.54 -10.55 0.97
C PHE A 73 -7.27 -11.57 -0.15
N GLU A 74 -6.15 -12.29 -0.07
CA GLU A 74 -5.83 -13.34 -1.04
C GLU A 74 -6.81 -14.53 -0.96
N ASP A 75 -7.26 -14.90 0.25
CA ASP A 75 -8.33 -15.89 0.42
C ASP A 75 -9.63 -15.42 -0.26
N ARG A 76 -10.00 -14.14 -0.09
CA ARG A 76 -11.19 -13.57 -0.74
C ARG A 76 -11.08 -13.53 -2.26
N VAL A 77 -9.89 -13.26 -2.80
CA VAL A 77 -9.61 -13.34 -4.23
C VAL A 77 -9.78 -14.77 -4.72
N ALA A 78 -9.27 -15.77 -3.99
CA ALA A 78 -9.42 -17.18 -4.35
C ALA A 78 -10.90 -17.62 -4.30
N GLU A 79 -11.66 -17.21 -3.28
CA GLU A 79 -13.08 -17.52 -3.15
C GLU A 79 -13.94 -16.92 -4.27
N LEU A 80 -13.57 -15.76 -4.82
CA LEU A 80 -14.28 -15.17 -5.98
C LEU A 80 -14.05 -15.95 -7.29
N GLY A 81 -12.96 -16.70 -7.39
CA GLY A 81 -12.57 -17.42 -8.61
C GLY A 81 -12.46 -16.50 -9.83
N ASP A 82 -13.07 -16.90 -10.95
CA ASP A 82 -13.03 -16.15 -12.22
C ASP A 82 -13.57 -14.71 -12.12
N LEU A 83 -14.39 -14.44 -11.10
CA LEU A 83 -14.98 -13.12 -10.89
C LEU A 83 -13.95 -12.14 -10.29
N ALA A 84 -12.84 -12.65 -9.75
CA ALA A 84 -11.79 -11.84 -9.15
C ALA A 84 -10.97 -11.05 -10.18
N VAL A 85 -10.96 -11.43 -11.45
CA VAL A 85 -10.17 -10.75 -12.50
C VAL A 85 -10.98 -9.67 -13.24
N MET A 86 -12.25 -9.50 -12.89
CA MET A 86 -13.16 -8.60 -13.61
C MET A 86 -13.44 -7.30 -12.85
N GLY A 87 -13.69 -6.24 -13.62
CA GLY A 87 -14.18 -4.95 -13.10
C GLY A 87 -13.25 -4.28 -12.08
N SER A 88 -13.85 -3.47 -11.20
CA SER A 88 -13.12 -2.69 -10.20
C SER A 88 -12.42 -3.57 -9.16
N PHE A 89 -12.96 -4.76 -8.84
CA PHE A 89 -12.31 -5.70 -7.92
C PHE A 89 -10.98 -6.22 -8.47
N GLY A 90 -10.95 -6.72 -9.72
CA GLY A 90 -9.72 -7.23 -10.32
C GLY A 90 -8.65 -6.14 -10.51
N ARG A 91 -9.08 -4.91 -10.80
CA ARG A 91 -8.21 -3.74 -10.84
C ARG A 91 -7.59 -3.44 -9.46
N VAL A 92 -8.38 -3.47 -8.38
CA VAL A 92 -7.86 -3.28 -7.02
C VAL A 92 -6.94 -4.44 -6.61
N ALA A 93 -7.29 -5.68 -6.91
CA ALA A 93 -6.42 -6.82 -6.60
C ALA A 93 -5.05 -6.70 -7.28
N SER A 94 -5.03 -6.32 -8.57
CA SER A 94 -3.80 -6.08 -9.31
C SER A 94 -3.00 -4.90 -8.74
N LEU A 95 -3.68 -3.81 -8.41
CA LEU A 95 -3.06 -2.61 -7.84
C LEU A 95 -2.46 -2.87 -6.46
N LEU A 96 -3.16 -3.57 -5.58
CA LEU A 96 -2.66 -3.90 -4.25
C LEU A 96 -1.42 -4.78 -4.30
N ARG A 97 -1.42 -5.82 -5.15
CA ARG A 97 -0.24 -6.66 -5.37
C ARG A 97 0.94 -5.87 -5.89
N GLU A 98 0.72 -4.90 -6.79
CA GLU A 98 1.78 -4.01 -7.27
C GLU A 98 2.28 -3.07 -6.16
N VAL A 99 1.39 -2.47 -5.35
CA VAL A 99 1.78 -1.66 -4.17
C VAL A 99 2.66 -2.47 -3.23
N TRP A 100 2.28 -3.71 -2.94
CA TRP A 100 3.03 -4.60 -2.06
C TRP A 100 4.39 -4.95 -2.64
N HIS A 101 4.46 -5.21 -3.95
CA HIS A 101 5.69 -5.49 -4.65
C HIS A 101 6.64 -4.28 -4.63
N GLN A 102 6.16 -3.10 -5.00
CA GLN A 102 6.96 -1.87 -5.01
C GLN A 102 7.46 -1.51 -3.60
N THR A 103 6.61 -1.67 -2.58
CA THR A 103 6.99 -1.46 -1.18
C THR A 103 8.15 -2.40 -0.77
N ALA A 104 8.09 -3.68 -1.16
CA ALA A 104 9.15 -4.64 -0.88
C ALA A 104 10.46 -4.30 -1.61
N THR A 105 10.37 -3.84 -2.87
CA THR A 105 11.53 -3.41 -3.66
C THR A 105 12.23 -2.18 -3.05
N ILE A 106 11.46 -1.21 -2.54
CA ILE A 106 12.04 -0.03 -1.86
C ILE A 106 12.76 -0.46 -0.57
N LYS A 107 12.20 -1.40 0.21
CA LYS A 107 12.88 -1.95 1.40
C LYS A 107 14.23 -2.57 1.09
N GLN A 108 14.35 -3.21 -0.07
CA GLN A 108 15.58 -3.89 -0.50
C GLN A 108 16.59 -2.97 -1.20
N SER A 109 16.20 -1.73 -1.52
CA SER A 109 17.07 -0.80 -2.24
C SER A 109 18.18 -0.26 -1.33
N PRO A 110 19.48 -0.47 -1.67
CA PRO A 110 20.59 -0.15 -0.79
C PRO A 110 20.82 1.35 -0.53
N CYS A 111 20.12 2.25 -1.22
CA CYS A 111 20.27 3.69 -1.06
C CYS A 111 19.70 4.24 0.27
N LEU A 112 18.77 3.53 0.92
CA LEU A 112 18.19 3.94 2.21
C LEU A 112 18.92 3.32 3.41
N SER A 113 19.80 2.33 3.19
CA SER A 113 20.58 1.68 4.25
C SER A 113 21.87 2.42 4.62
N ALA A 114 22.21 3.50 3.93
CA ALA A 114 23.52 4.18 4.02
C ALA A 114 23.56 5.44 4.92
N ALA A 115 22.61 5.62 5.84
CA ALA A 115 22.64 6.72 6.83
C ALA A 115 23.10 6.29 8.24
N GLY A 116 23.48 5.02 8.44
CA GLY A 116 24.03 4.53 9.71
C GLY A 116 25.52 4.83 9.84
N SER A 117 25.87 5.98 10.41
CA SER A 117 27.24 6.28 10.82
C SER A 117 27.73 5.26 11.88
N PRO A 118 28.93 4.66 11.76
CA PRO A 118 29.41 3.68 12.73
C PRO A 118 29.96 4.40 13.98
N GLY A 119 29.14 4.52 15.02
CA GLY A 119 29.57 5.11 16.29
C GLY A 119 28.58 4.96 17.44
N SER A 120 28.87 4.01 18.34
CA SER A 120 28.55 3.99 19.78
C SER A 120 27.11 3.80 20.28
N ASN A 121 26.89 2.62 20.87
CA ASN A 121 26.17 2.29 22.11
C ASN A 121 24.86 3.02 22.47
N ALA A 122 23.72 2.36 22.19
CA ALA A 122 22.64 2.01 23.12
C ALA A 122 21.42 1.58 22.28
N ALA A 123 21.02 0.32 22.42
CA ALA A 123 19.89 -0.26 21.68
C ALA A 123 18.54 0.29 22.19
N VAL A 124 18.16 1.46 21.69
CA VAL A 124 16.75 1.82 21.53
C VAL A 124 16.53 1.76 20.02
N ALA A 125 15.95 0.65 19.55
CA ALA A 125 15.66 0.47 18.14
C ALA A 125 14.83 1.68 17.67
N ALA A 126 15.46 2.57 16.90
CA ALA A 126 14.74 3.62 16.21
C ALA A 126 13.60 2.95 15.42
N PRO A 127 12.39 3.54 15.38
CA PRO A 127 11.30 2.95 14.62
C PRO A 127 11.78 2.77 13.18
N GLU A 128 11.85 1.52 12.74
CA GLU A 128 12.21 1.18 11.38
C GLU A 128 11.24 1.93 10.47
N VAL A 129 11.75 2.92 9.74
CA VAL A 129 10.93 3.67 8.80
C VAL A 129 10.63 2.70 7.67
N VAL A 130 9.46 2.06 7.75
CA VAL A 130 8.99 1.18 6.70
C VAL A 130 8.72 2.06 5.49
N PRO A 131 9.46 1.90 4.39
CA PRO A 131 9.18 2.65 3.18
C PRO A 131 7.76 2.35 2.73
N TYR A 132 7.09 3.38 2.25
CA TYR A 132 5.69 3.35 1.87
C TYR A 132 5.54 4.05 0.53
N ILE A 133 4.82 3.41 -0.39
CA ILE A 133 4.43 3.99 -1.68
C ILE A 133 2.92 4.11 -1.73
N HIS A 134 2.42 5.28 -2.11
CA HIS A 134 0.98 5.49 -2.22
C HIS A 134 0.44 4.83 -3.50
N TRP A 135 -0.74 4.21 -3.44
CA TRP A 135 -1.31 3.47 -4.57
C TRP A 135 -1.50 4.32 -5.84
N ARG A 136 -1.74 5.63 -5.69
CA ARG A 136 -1.82 6.55 -6.85
C ARG A 136 -0.48 6.71 -7.55
N ASP A 137 0.62 6.71 -6.80
CA ASP A 137 1.96 6.80 -7.40
C ASP A 137 2.24 5.54 -8.20
N VAL A 138 1.82 4.37 -7.69
CA VAL A 138 1.89 3.10 -8.43
C VAL A 138 1.07 3.17 -9.72
N MET A 139 -0.17 3.68 -9.67
CA MET A 139 -0.97 3.86 -10.88
C MET A 139 -0.28 4.80 -11.88
N GLN A 140 0.27 5.92 -11.42
CA GLN A 140 1.01 6.86 -12.28
C GLN A 140 2.26 6.21 -12.90
N MET A 141 3.04 5.46 -12.11
CA MET A 141 4.23 4.75 -12.57
C MET A 141 3.91 3.69 -13.63
N LYS A 142 2.76 3.01 -13.50
CA LYS A 142 2.30 1.98 -14.45
C LYS A 142 1.49 2.55 -15.62
N GLY A 143 1.21 3.86 -15.63
CA GLY A 143 0.34 4.50 -16.64
C GLY A 143 -1.11 4.03 -16.56
N TRP A 144 -1.59 3.64 -15.38
CA TRP A 144 -2.96 3.18 -15.16
C TRP A 144 -3.88 4.35 -14.83
N ASP A 145 -4.97 4.46 -15.59
CA ASP A 145 -5.96 5.55 -15.54
C ASP A 145 -7.39 5.05 -15.29
N PHE A 146 -7.56 3.80 -14.86
CA PHE A 146 -8.88 3.24 -14.61
C PHE A 146 -9.54 3.81 -13.36
N LEU A 147 -10.88 3.90 -13.41
CA LEU A 147 -11.70 4.19 -12.24
C LEU A 147 -11.81 2.97 -11.33
N LEU A 148 -11.74 3.23 -10.03
CA LEU A 148 -11.87 2.25 -8.94
C LEU A 148 -13.21 2.37 -8.20
N ILE A 149 -14.23 2.92 -8.86
CA ILE A 149 -15.60 3.06 -8.36
C ILE A 149 -16.50 1.93 -8.86
#